data_AF-A0A9Q1MRL6-F1
#
_entry.id   AF-A0A9Q1MRL6-F1
#
_cell.length_a   1.000
_cell.length_b   1.000
_cell.length_c   1.000
_cell.angle_alpha   90.00
_cell.angle_beta   90.00
_cell.angle_gamma   90.00
#
_symmetry.space_group_name_H-M   'P 1'
#
loop_
_entity.id
_entity.type
_entity.pdbx_description
1 polymer ?
#
loop_
_entity_poly.entity_id
_entity_poly.type
_entity_poly.pdbx_seq_one_letter_code
_entity_poly.pdbx_strand_id
1 'polypeptide(L)'
;MEVESSSKKPQMQMTASRFSVSSCSSLLMAFLFALSASFQFNDPDWYFWFPLYALACLVNMVNGFTKIAKIALWMGTILFLKVIIEDVIFHQGISGIWSFDMRERVVREKIGSGLVILSMSLLLQKGNPNNTTLSNHAEFEQSILVAIAYGTSFAFFLFSARNKVLILQQFVV
;
A
#
# COMPACT_ATOMS: atom_id res chain seq x y z
N MET A 1 60.43 -18.59 -15.13
CA MET A 1 59.25 -18.36 -15.98
C MET A 1 58.26 -19.45 -15.67
N GLU A 2 57.25 -19.08 -14.89
CA GLU A 2 56.01 -19.81 -14.63
C GLU A 2 55.27 -20.11 -15.95
N VAL A 3 54.41 -21.13 -15.99
CA VAL A 3 52.94 -20.95 -15.99
C VAL A 3 52.29 -22.23 -15.47
N GLU A 4 51.58 -22.09 -14.36
CA GLU A 4 50.86 -23.07 -13.57
C GLU A 4 49.49 -23.39 -14.20
N SER A 5 49.13 -24.67 -14.36
CA SER A 5 47.83 -25.10 -14.91
C SER A 5 46.74 -25.00 -13.84
N SER A 6 45.91 -23.96 -13.91
CA SER A 6 44.79 -23.78 -12.98
C SER A 6 43.54 -24.56 -13.42
N SER A 7 43.21 -25.58 -12.62
CA SER A 7 42.02 -26.43 -12.70
C SER A 7 40.74 -25.64 -12.39
N LYS A 8 39.83 -25.56 -13.37
CA LYS A 8 38.57 -24.79 -13.28
C LYS A 8 37.49 -25.64 -12.60
N LYS A 9 37.27 -25.43 -11.31
CA LYS A 9 36.17 -26.02 -10.53
C LYS A 9 34.83 -25.37 -10.93
N PRO A 10 33.74 -26.13 -11.16
CA PRO A 10 32.43 -25.53 -11.40
C PRO A 10 31.92 -24.89 -10.10
N GLN A 11 31.84 -23.56 -10.11
CA GLN A 11 31.15 -22.78 -9.08
C GLN A 11 29.65 -23.07 -9.19
N MET A 12 29.16 -23.93 -8.30
CA MET A 12 27.74 -24.15 -8.09
C MET A 12 27.16 -22.86 -7.49
N GLN A 13 26.65 -22.00 -8.36
CA GLN A 13 25.97 -20.77 -8.01
C GLN A 13 24.62 -21.16 -7.38
N MET A 14 24.58 -21.26 -6.04
CA MET A 14 23.32 -21.28 -5.32
C MET A 14 22.59 -19.98 -5.65
N THR A 15 21.58 -20.07 -6.51
CA THR A 15 20.59 -19.02 -6.69
C THR A 15 19.72 -19.00 -5.43
N ALA A 16 20.26 -18.44 -4.36
CA ALA A 16 19.46 -17.88 -3.30
C ALA A 16 18.51 -16.89 -3.98
N SER A 17 17.23 -17.23 -4.04
CA SER A 17 16.19 -16.33 -4.53
C SER A 17 16.31 -15.06 -3.71
N ARG A 18 16.94 -14.02 -4.28
CA ARG A 18 16.97 -12.69 -3.66
C ARG A 18 15.53 -12.23 -3.64
N PHE A 19 14.83 -12.50 -2.53
CA PHE A 19 13.65 -11.74 -2.16
C PHE A 19 14.14 -10.30 -2.06
N SER A 20 14.03 -9.55 -3.16
CA SER A 20 14.37 -8.13 -3.15
C SER A 20 13.49 -7.47 -2.10
N VAL A 21 14.03 -6.49 -1.38
CA VAL A 21 13.29 -5.70 -0.39
C VAL A 21 11.97 -5.19 -0.99
N SER A 22 11.98 -4.82 -2.28
CA SER A 22 10.76 -4.43 -3.00
C SER A 22 9.72 -5.55 -3.12
N SER A 23 10.11 -6.82 -3.27
CA SER A 23 9.16 -7.93 -3.27
C SER A 23 8.51 -8.14 -1.91
N CYS A 24 9.28 -7.96 -0.83
CA CYS A 24 8.75 -8.02 0.53
C CYS A 24 7.79 -6.85 0.79
N SER A 25 8.19 -5.63 0.43
CA SER A 25 7.35 -4.43 0.58
C SER A 25 6.04 -4.52 -0.22
N SER A 26 6.09 -5.03 -1.46
CA SER A 26 4.89 -5.28 -2.26
C SER A 26 3.94 -6.27 -1.56
N LEU A 27 4.47 -7.37 -1.03
CA LEU A 27 3.65 -8.35 -0.31
C LEU A 27 3.07 -7.79 0.98
N LEU A 28 3.84 -7.01 1.74
CA LEU A 28 3.35 -6.34 2.94
C LEU A 28 2.22 -5.36 2.61
N MET A 29 2.35 -4.56 1.54
CA MET A 29 1.23 -3.73 1.06
C MET A 29 0.03 -4.57 0.64
N ALA A 30 0.24 -5.71 -0.05
CA ALA A 30 -0.84 -6.60 -0.45
C ALA A 30 -1.58 -7.17 0.77
N PHE A 31 -0.85 -7.60 1.80
CA PHE A 31 -1.44 -8.04 3.06
C PHE A 31 -2.23 -6.93 3.75
N LEU A 32 -1.70 -5.71 3.76
CA LEU A 32 -2.39 -4.56 4.32
C LEU A 32 -3.73 -4.30 3.59
N PHE A 33 -3.73 -4.31 2.26
CA PHE A 33 -4.96 -4.17 1.47
C PHE A 33 -5.92 -5.36 1.61
N ALA A 34 -5.42 -6.59 1.73
CA ALA A 34 -6.26 -7.75 1.98
C ALA A 34 -6.95 -7.67 3.35
N LEU A 35 -6.22 -7.19 4.36
CA LEU A 35 -6.79 -6.88 5.66
C LEU A 35 -7.83 -5.76 5.53
N SER A 36 -7.56 -4.68 4.77
CA SER A 36 -8.51 -3.57 4.55
C SER A 36 -9.82 -4.09 3.98
N ALA A 37 -9.72 -4.89 2.91
CA ALA A 37 -10.87 -5.49 2.25
C ALA A 37 -11.70 -6.37 3.20
N SER A 38 -11.04 -7.09 4.12
CA SER A 38 -11.72 -7.99 5.06
C SER A 38 -12.57 -7.24 6.08
N PHE A 39 -12.11 -6.09 6.57
CA PHE A 39 -12.89 -5.28 7.52
C PHE A 39 -13.96 -4.43 6.85
N GLN A 40 -13.78 -4.14 5.57
CA GLN A 40 -14.70 -3.31 4.81
C GLN A 40 -16.12 -3.90 4.70
N PHE A 41 -16.28 -5.22 4.84
CA PHE A 41 -17.60 -5.86 4.83
C PHE A 41 -18.54 -5.38 5.92
N ASN A 42 -18.01 -4.76 6.98
CA ASN A 42 -18.83 -4.23 8.07
C ASN A 42 -19.32 -2.80 7.82
N ASP A 43 -18.91 -2.16 6.70
CA ASP A 43 -19.31 -0.80 6.36
C ASP A 43 -20.50 -0.76 5.38
N PRO A 44 -21.44 0.20 5.52
CA PRO A 44 -22.56 0.35 4.58
C PRO A 44 -22.18 0.51 3.10
N ASP A 45 -20.99 1.02 2.79
CA ASP A 45 -20.53 1.24 1.40
C ASP A 45 -19.48 0.22 0.94
N TRP A 46 -19.49 -0.98 1.54
CA TRP A 46 -18.49 -2.03 1.27
C TRP A 46 -18.33 -2.36 -0.21
N TYR A 47 -19.39 -2.24 -1.02
CA TYR A 47 -19.40 -2.52 -2.45
C TYR A 47 -18.40 -1.71 -3.28
N PHE A 48 -18.03 -0.49 -2.85
CA PHE A 48 -17.07 0.34 -3.59
C PHE A 48 -15.64 0.12 -3.11
N TRP A 49 -15.48 -0.03 -1.80
CA TRP A 49 -14.19 -0.13 -1.14
C TRP A 49 -13.58 -1.53 -1.23
N PHE A 50 -14.40 -2.59 -1.13
CA PHE A 50 -13.92 -3.96 -1.25
C PHE A 50 -13.26 -4.24 -2.61
N PRO A 51 -13.87 -3.91 -3.77
CA PRO A 51 -13.21 -4.09 -5.07
C PRO A 51 -11.93 -3.26 -5.20
N LEU A 52 -11.90 -2.03 -4.66
CA LEU A 52 -10.71 -1.20 -4.69
C LEU A 52 -9.53 -1.89 -3.98
N TYR A 53 -9.73 -2.30 -2.73
CA TYR A 53 -8.69 -2.95 -1.94
C TYR A 53 -8.32 -4.33 -2.48
N ALA A 54 -9.29 -5.10 -3.00
CA ALA A 54 -9.04 -6.39 -3.62
C ALA A 54 -8.18 -6.27 -4.89
N LEU A 55 -8.47 -5.28 -5.75
CA LEU A 55 -7.65 -4.98 -6.92
C LEU A 55 -6.26 -4.49 -6.51
N ALA A 56 -6.17 -3.65 -5.49
CA ALA A 56 -4.90 -3.15 -4.96
C ALA A 56 -4.03 -4.30 -4.40
N CYS A 57 -4.65 -5.25 -3.69
CA CYS A 57 -4.00 -6.47 -3.22
C CYS A 57 -3.49 -7.32 -4.39
N LEU A 58 -4.34 -7.61 -5.37
CA LEU A 58 -3.98 -8.42 -6.53
C LEU A 58 -2.80 -7.81 -7.30
N VAL A 59 -2.83 -6.50 -7.50
CA VAL A 59 -1.80 -5.77 -8.25
C VAL A 59 -0.47 -5.77 -7.50
N ASN A 60 -0.47 -5.59 -6.18
CA ASN A 60 0.75 -5.66 -5.37
C ASN A 60 1.30 -7.09 -5.24
N MET A 61 0.42 -8.11 -5.21
CA MET A 61 0.84 -9.51 -5.15
C MET A 61 1.51 -9.96 -6.45
N VAL A 62 0.99 -9.56 -7.61
CA VAL A 62 1.50 -10.01 -8.92
C VAL A 62 2.56 -9.06 -9.50
N ASN A 63 2.72 -7.85 -8.95
CA ASN A 63 3.79 -6.90 -9.28
C ASN A 63 4.02 -6.71 -10.80
N GLY A 64 2.94 -6.60 -11.60
CA GLY A 64 3.08 -6.57 -13.06
C GLY A 64 1.85 -6.20 -13.90
N PHE A 65 0.65 -6.11 -13.31
CA PHE A 65 -0.55 -5.79 -14.08
C PHE A 65 -0.79 -4.29 -14.20
N THR A 66 -0.06 -3.62 -15.11
CA THR A 66 -0.16 -2.17 -15.32
C THR A 66 -1.56 -1.69 -15.73
N LYS A 67 -2.33 -2.49 -16.48
CA LYS A 67 -3.73 -2.16 -16.84
C LYS A 67 -4.65 -2.15 -15.63
N ILE A 68 -4.54 -3.17 -14.78
CA ILE A 68 -5.35 -3.30 -13.55
C ILE A 68 -4.93 -2.23 -12.54
N ALA A 69 -3.62 -1.95 -12.43
CA ALA A 69 -3.09 -0.87 -11.61
C ALA A 69 -3.67 0.50 -12.00
N LYS A 70 -3.80 0.78 -13.30
CA LYS A 70 -4.48 2.00 -13.78
C LYS A 70 -5.95 2.04 -13.37
N ILE A 71 -6.68 0.93 -13.51
CA ILE A 71 -8.09 0.87 -13.11
C ILE A 71 -8.24 1.11 -11.61
N ALA A 72 -7.42 0.44 -10.78
CA ALA A 72 -7.39 0.62 -9.34
C ALA A 72 -7.00 2.06 -8.95
N LEU A 73 -6.07 2.68 -9.67
CA LEU A 73 -5.69 4.07 -9.47
C LEU A 73 -6.85 5.04 -9.75
N TRP A 74 -7.55 4.85 -10.87
CA TRP A 74 -8.72 5.67 -11.22
C TRP A 74 -9.84 5.50 -10.20
N MET A 75 -10.15 4.25 -9.83
CA MET A 75 -11.15 3.94 -8.81
C MET A 75 -10.78 4.54 -7.46
N GLY A 76 -9.51 4.44 -7.06
CA GLY A 76 -8.98 5.03 -5.82
C GLY A 76 -9.09 6.55 -5.83
N THR A 77 -8.76 7.20 -6.96
CA THR A 77 -8.88 8.65 -7.13
C THR A 77 -10.33 9.12 -7.02
N ILE A 78 -11.27 8.41 -7.64
CA ILE A 78 -12.70 8.74 -7.58
C ILE A 78 -13.21 8.63 -6.14
N LEU A 79 -12.85 7.55 -5.43
CA LEU A 79 -13.25 7.35 -4.04
C LEU A 79 -12.59 8.35 -3.09
N PHE A 80 -11.33 8.70 -3.33
CA PHE A 80 -10.67 9.78 -2.58
C PHE A 80 -11.41 11.11 -2.74
N LEU A 81 -11.83 11.45 -3.97
CA LEU A 81 -12.61 12.65 -4.22
C LEU A 81 -13.98 12.60 -3.54
N LYS A 82 -14.66 11.45 -3.58
CA LYS A 82 -15.91 11.22 -2.84
C LYS A 82 -15.73 11.55 -1.35
N VAL A 83 -14.71 10.99 -0.71
CA VAL A 83 -14.45 11.20 0.72
C VAL A 83 -14.13 12.65 1.04
N ILE A 84 -13.36 13.34 0.17
CA ILE A 84 -13.11 14.79 0.33
C ILE A 84 -14.41 15.58 0.28
N ILE A 85 -15.31 15.25 -0.66
CA ILE A 85 -16.60 15.94 -0.79
C ILE A 85 -17.46 15.70 0.46
N GLU A 86 -17.52 14.46 0.95
CA GLU A 86 -18.25 14.13 2.19
C GLU A 86 -17.69 14.87 3.40
N ASP A 87 -16.37 14.91 3.55
CA ASP A 87 -15.67 15.62 4.63
C ASP A 87 -15.95 17.14 4.59
N VAL A 88 -15.87 17.75 3.41
CA VAL A 88 -16.13 19.19 3.22
C VAL A 88 -17.60 19.55 3.47
N ILE A 89 -18.55 18.70 3.04
CA ILE A 89 -19.99 19.00 3.10
C ILE A 89 -20.59 18.65 4.47
N PHE A 90 -20.22 17.53 5.09
CA PHE A 90 -20.84 17.05 6.34
C PHE A 90 -20.14 17.55 7.61
N HIS A 91 -18.82 17.76 7.60
CA HIS A 91 -18.03 18.12 8.79
C HIS A 91 -17.56 19.60 8.75
N GLN A 92 -18.51 20.54 8.77
CA GLN A 92 -18.32 21.98 9.07
C GLN A 92 -17.06 22.67 8.49
N GLY A 93 -16.69 22.40 7.23
CA GLY A 93 -15.69 23.17 6.47
C GLY A 93 -14.23 22.73 6.66
N ILE A 94 -13.28 23.64 6.38
CA ILE A 94 -11.82 23.37 6.20
C ILE A 94 -11.17 22.70 7.43
N SER A 95 -11.78 22.81 8.62
CA SER A 95 -11.27 22.15 9.83
C SER A 95 -11.43 20.63 9.81
N GLY A 96 -12.44 20.09 9.12
CA GLY A 96 -12.60 18.63 8.91
C GLY A 96 -11.45 18.03 8.10
N ILE A 97 -10.97 18.78 7.10
CA ILE A 97 -9.86 18.36 6.22
C ILE A 97 -8.55 18.13 7.02
N TRP A 98 -8.36 18.89 8.11
CA TRP A 98 -7.22 18.77 9.01
C TRP A 98 -7.49 17.84 10.21
N SER A 99 -8.75 17.44 10.42
CA SER A 99 -9.08 16.41 11.41
C SER A 99 -8.44 15.10 10.99
N PHE A 100 -7.52 14.62 11.81
CA PHE A 100 -6.87 13.32 11.64
C PHE A 100 -7.37 12.33 12.72
N ASP A 101 -8.59 12.55 13.21
CA ASP A 101 -9.19 11.61 14.17
C ASP A 101 -9.61 10.34 13.42
N MET A 102 -8.74 9.34 13.46
CA MET A 102 -8.96 8.01 12.88
C MET A 102 -10.21 7.29 13.41
N ARG A 103 -10.84 7.79 14.49
CA ARG A 103 -12.15 7.31 14.92
C ARG A 103 -13.23 7.65 13.89
N GLU A 104 -13.08 8.77 13.19
CA GLU A 104 -13.97 9.17 12.12
C GLU A 104 -13.74 8.30 10.89
N ARG A 105 -14.84 7.82 10.32
CA ARG A 105 -14.78 6.93 9.16
C ARG A 105 -14.18 7.62 7.93
N VAL A 106 -14.54 8.89 7.70
CA VAL A 106 -14.06 9.69 6.56
C VAL A 106 -12.54 9.83 6.55
N VAL A 107 -11.91 9.96 7.73
CA VAL A 107 -10.44 10.07 7.84
C VAL A 107 -9.78 8.77 7.42
N ARG A 108 -10.31 7.61 7.83
CA ARG A 108 -9.77 6.30 7.44
C ARG A 108 -9.89 6.07 5.95
N GLU A 109 -11.08 6.29 5.38
CA GLU A 109 -11.35 6.13 3.96
C GLU A 109 -10.44 7.03 3.09
N LYS A 110 -10.17 8.26 3.55
CA LYS A 110 -9.24 9.21 2.91
C LYS A 110 -7.81 8.70 2.89
N ILE A 111 -7.33 8.19 4.01
CA ILE A 111 -5.96 7.65 4.13
C ILE A 111 -5.86 6.34 3.34
N GLY A 112 -6.92 5.54 3.30
CA GLY A 112 -6.99 4.24 2.63
C GLY A 112 -6.91 4.37 1.13
N SER A 113 -7.81 5.18 0.57
CA SER A 113 -7.77 5.54 -0.85
C SER A 113 -6.46 6.25 -1.21
N GLY A 114 -5.93 7.13 -0.35
CA GLY A 114 -4.62 7.75 -0.53
C GLY A 114 -3.47 6.75 -0.62
N LEU A 115 -3.42 5.76 0.27
CA LEU A 115 -2.43 4.68 0.24
C LEU A 115 -2.55 3.84 -1.03
N VAL A 116 -3.76 3.53 -1.49
CA VAL A 116 -3.98 2.82 -2.76
C VAL A 116 -3.44 3.65 -3.93
N ILE A 117 -3.75 4.95 -4.00
CA ILE A 117 -3.28 5.84 -5.06
C ILE A 117 -1.74 5.89 -5.09
N LEU A 118 -1.09 6.08 -3.94
CA LEU A 118 0.36 6.13 -3.83
C LEU A 118 0.99 4.79 -4.23
N SER A 119 0.47 3.68 -3.71
CA SER A 119 0.95 2.33 -4.03
C SER A 119 0.87 2.02 -5.52
N MET A 120 -0.28 2.29 -6.15
CA MET A 120 -0.46 2.06 -7.59
C MET A 120 0.42 3.00 -8.44
N SER A 121 0.59 4.26 -8.01
CA SER A 121 1.44 5.23 -8.71
C SER A 121 2.90 4.82 -8.69
N LEU A 122 3.41 4.33 -7.56
CA LEU A 122 4.77 3.81 -7.44
C LEU A 122 4.97 2.56 -8.30
N LEU A 123 3.98 1.66 -8.31
CA LEU A 123 4.06 0.44 -9.14
C LEU A 123 4.09 0.76 -10.64
N LEU A 124 3.28 1.73 -11.09
CA LEU A 124 3.29 2.18 -12.48
C LEU A 124 4.60 2.87 -12.88
N GLN A 125 5.21 3.62 -11.96
CA GLN A 125 6.54 4.21 -12.17
C GLN A 125 7.62 3.14 -12.30
N LYS A 126 7.59 2.12 -11.44
CA LYS A 126 8.52 0.98 -11.49
C LYS A 126 8.40 0.16 -12.78
N GLY A 127 7.19 0.01 -13.32
CA GLY A 127 6.93 -0.72 -14.56
C GLY A 127 7.34 0.03 -15.85
N ASN A 128 7.79 1.28 -15.76
CA ASN A 128 8.18 2.08 -16.93
C ASN A 128 9.68 1.88 -17.27
N PRO A 129 10.02 1.28 -18.43
CA PRO A 129 11.39 0.92 -18.78
C PRO A 129 12.32 2.11 -19.06
N ASN A 130 11.80 3.32 -19.22
CA ASN A 130 12.59 4.49 -19.63
C ASN A 130 13.41 5.13 -18.50
N ASN A 131 13.21 4.74 -17.23
CA ASN A 131 13.77 5.45 -16.07
C ASN A 131 14.47 4.50 -15.08
N THR A 132 15.60 3.91 -15.46
CA THR A 132 16.37 2.95 -14.62
C THR A 132 16.94 3.56 -13.33
N THR A 133 17.18 4.87 -13.27
CA THR A 133 17.53 5.58 -12.01
C THR A 133 16.35 5.74 -11.07
N LEU A 134 15.12 5.75 -11.61
CA LEU A 134 13.89 5.90 -10.84
C LEU A 134 13.46 4.58 -10.18
N SER A 135 13.88 3.42 -10.69
CA SER A 135 13.49 2.13 -10.09
C SER A 135 14.06 1.94 -8.70
N ASN A 136 15.34 2.30 -8.47
CA ASN A 136 15.95 2.22 -7.15
C ASN A 136 15.30 3.21 -6.15
N HIS A 137 14.88 4.38 -6.65
CA HIS A 137 14.13 5.36 -5.84
C HIS A 137 12.72 4.86 -5.51
N ALA A 138 12.03 4.25 -6.47
CA ALA A 138 10.69 3.69 -6.30
C ALA A 138 10.69 2.52 -5.30
N GLU A 139 11.74 1.70 -5.24
CA GLU A 139 11.87 0.65 -4.21
C GLU A 139 11.98 1.25 -2.80
N PHE A 140 12.75 2.33 -2.66
CA PHE A 140 12.88 3.07 -1.41
C PHE A 140 11.55 3.73 -1.01
N GLU A 141 10.87 4.41 -1.94
CA GLU A 141 9.55 5.01 -1.71
C GLU A 141 8.51 3.97 -1.30
N GLN A 142 8.53 2.79 -1.92
CA GLN A 142 7.63 1.71 -1.57
C GLN A 142 7.89 1.18 -0.15
N SER A 143 9.16 1.09 0.26
CA SER A 143 9.51 0.70 1.65
C SER A 143 9.10 1.76 2.68
N ILE A 144 9.26 3.04 2.36
CA ILE A 144 8.77 4.15 3.20
C ILE A 144 7.24 4.10 3.30
N LEU A 145 6.55 3.87 2.19
CA LEU A 145 5.09 3.80 2.17
C LEU A 145 4.58 2.69 3.08
N VAL A 146 5.20 1.51 3.04
CA VAL A 146 4.91 0.41 3.97
C VAL A 146 5.19 0.83 5.41
N ALA A 147 6.35 1.43 5.68
CA ALA A 147 6.70 1.89 7.03
C ALA A 147 5.69 2.92 7.58
N ILE A 148 5.22 3.85 6.74
CA ILE A 148 4.19 4.82 7.10
C ILE A 148 2.85 4.12 7.33
N ALA A 149 2.43 3.21 6.45
CA ALA A 149 1.16 2.51 6.57
C ALA A 149 1.09 1.70 7.88
N TYR A 150 2.09 0.84 8.11
CA TYR A 150 2.18 0.04 9.34
C TYR A 150 2.45 0.90 10.57
N GLY A 151 3.28 1.94 10.45
CA GLY A 151 3.57 2.88 11.53
C GLY A 151 2.33 3.65 11.97
N THR A 152 1.48 4.04 11.02
CA THR A 152 0.21 4.71 11.30
C THR A 152 -0.76 3.76 12.00
N SER A 153 -0.89 2.51 11.53
CA SER A 153 -1.67 1.46 12.21
C SER A 153 -1.16 1.19 13.64
N PHE A 154 0.15 1.15 13.83
CA PHE A 154 0.77 0.91 15.13
C PHE A 154 0.64 2.09 16.09
N ALA A 155 0.84 3.32 15.61
CA ALA A 155 0.63 4.53 16.42
C ALA A 155 -0.82 4.58 16.91
N PHE A 156 -1.78 4.33 16.03
CA PHE A 156 -3.19 4.28 16.41
C PHE A 156 -3.46 3.19 17.46
N PHE A 157 -2.88 1.99 17.32
CA PHE A 157 -3.00 0.94 18.33
C PHE A 157 -2.54 1.41 19.72
N LEU A 158 -1.40 2.09 19.80
CA LEU A 158 -0.86 2.60 21.06
C LEU A 158 -1.75 3.69 21.68
N PHE A 159 -2.27 4.62 20.87
CA PHE A 159 -3.16 5.69 21.34
C PHE A 159 -4.55 5.16 21.71
N SER A 160 -5.05 4.15 21.01
CA SER A 160 -6.39 3.55 21.21
C SER A 160 -6.44 2.46 22.27
N ALA A 161 -5.30 1.96 22.76
CA ALA A 161 -5.19 0.94 23.81
C ALA A 161 -5.87 1.30 25.15
N ARG A 162 -6.39 2.54 25.29
CA ARG A 162 -7.22 2.96 26.44
C ARG A 162 -8.68 2.48 26.38
N ASN A 163 -9.24 2.08 25.22
CA ASN A 163 -10.62 1.57 25.08
C ASN A 163 -10.67 0.28 24.24
N LYS A 164 -10.57 -0.88 24.91
CA LYS A 164 -10.16 -2.17 24.30
C LYS A 164 -11.17 -2.89 23.39
N VAL A 165 -12.42 -2.43 23.24
CA VAL A 165 -13.48 -3.25 22.60
C VAL A 165 -13.75 -2.87 21.12
N LEU A 166 -13.37 -1.67 20.68
CA LEU A 166 -13.57 -1.20 19.30
C LEU A 166 -12.36 -1.34 18.37
N ILE A 167 -11.24 -1.87 18.89
CA ILE A 167 -9.92 -1.79 18.26
C ILE A 167 -9.75 -2.75 17.07
N LEU A 168 -10.43 -3.90 17.09
CA LEU A 168 -10.29 -4.93 16.04
C LEU A 168 -11.04 -4.61 14.74
N GLN A 169 -12.07 -3.75 14.77
CA GLN A 169 -12.74 -3.31 13.55
C GLN A 169 -12.10 -2.07 12.89
N GLN A 170 -11.21 -1.36 13.59
CA GLN A 170 -10.66 -0.07 13.14
C GLN A 170 -9.22 -0.17 12.61
N PHE A 171 -8.68 -1.38 12.47
CA PHE A 171 -7.23 -1.55 12.33
C PHE A 171 -6.68 -1.26 10.94
N VAL A 172 -7.55 -1.11 9.94
CA VAL A 172 -7.08 -1.11 8.56
C VAL A 172 -7.64 0.06 7.77
N VAL A 173 -6.69 0.69 7.09
CA VAL A 173 -6.84 1.87 6.25
C VAL A 173 -7.74 1.57 5.06
#